data_AF-A0A9D4W5A9-F1
#
_entry.id   AF-A0A9D4W5A9-F1
#
_cell.length_a   1.000
_cell.length_b   1.000
_cell.length_c   1.000
_cell.angle_alpha   90.00
_cell.angle_beta   90.00
_cell.angle_gamma   90.00
#
_symmetry.space_group_name_H-M   'P 1'
#
loop_
_entity.id
_entity.type
_entity.pdbx_description
1 polymer ?
#
loop_
_entity_poly.entity_id
_entity_poly.type
_entity_poly.pdbx_seq_one_letter_code
_entity_poly.pdbx_strand_id
1 'polypeptide(L)'
;MGISMLCLVALKGKERRKGIVGQYVGNKDISDHFPIRLKACNEDCGPKLFKFNNCWFNHKDFSKFIEEEWLSFKVSSRGDFVLKEKLRILKLSLKKYNVDVFGWIDLKVDDAVKELNELDIQAKNSYVIFFVELASKRELATSEVWNQVNLKKCLLRKISRVLWLKEGDRNSSYFHRVMRATFKRNFISFVNSSDGRKGKVEEVKSDA
;
A
#
# COMPACT_ATOMS: atom_id res chain seq x y z
N MET A 1 -9.30 -11.89 -15.53
CA MET A 1 -9.16 -12.44 -14.16
C MET A 1 -7.68 -12.62 -13.87
N GLY A 2 -7.23 -12.22 -12.68
CA GLY A 2 -5.83 -12.32 -12.26
C GLY A 2 -5.19 -10.99 -11.93
N ILE A 3 -5.86 -10.14 -11.13
CA ILE A 3 -5.19 -9.05 -10.41
C ILE A 3 -4.31 -9.73 -9.36
N SER A 4 -3.11 -10.11 -9.81
CA SER A 4 -2.08 -10.82 -9.08
C SER A 4 -1.68 -10.02 -7.85
N MET A 5 -2.14 -10.46 -6.66
CA MET A 5 -1.51 -10.61 -5.32
C MET A 5 -0.37 -9.67 -4.85
N LEU A 6 -0.01 -8.62 -5.59
CA LEU A 6 1.10 -7.71 -5.33
C LEU A 6 0.63 -6.30 -4.96
N CYS A 7 -0.65 -6.01 -5.19
CA CYS A 7 -1.27 -4.74 -4.79
C CYS A 7 -1.86 -4.82 -3.36
N LEU A 8 -2.29 -6.03 -2.92
CA LEU A 8 -2.73 -6.34 -1.55
C LEU A 8 -1.68 -6.09 -0.44
N VAL A 9 -0.41 -5.91 -0.82
CA VAL A 9 0.75 -5.96 0.10
C VAL A 9 1.14 -4.58 0.65
N ALA A 10 0.70 -3.50 0.01
CA ALA A 10 1.14 -2.15 0.39
C ALA A 10 0.49 -1.64 1.68
N LEU A 11 -0.63 -2.24 2.11
CA LEU A 11 -1.54 -1.60 3.08
C LEU A 11 -1.77 -2.39 4.36
N LYS A 12 -1.56 -3.70 4.38
CA LYS A 12 -1.35 -4.42 5.63
C LYS A 12 0.14 -4.38 5.97
N GLY A 13 0.47 -3.79 7.10
CA GLY A 13 1.82 -3.69 7.66
C GLY A 13 2.48 -5.02 8.05
N LYS A 14 2.26 -6.11 7.30
CA LYS A 14 2.88 -7.43 7.49
C LYS A 14 2.91 -8.18 6.16
N GLU A 15 3.90 -7.89 5.32
CA GLU A 15 4.45 -8.93 4.47
C GLU A 15 5.98 -8.83 4.49
N ARG A 16 6.57 -9.78 5.22
CA ARG A 16 8.02 -10.01 5.29
C ARG A 16 8.41 -10.65 3.97
N ARG A 17 9.57 -10.27 3.40
CA ARG A 17 10.00 -10.86 2.12
C ARG A 17 10.17 -12.35 2.30
N LYS A 18 9.43 -13.11 1.52
CA LYS A 18 9.59 -14.54 1.33
C LYS A 18 10.70 -14.77 0.28
N GLY A 19 11.97 -14.85 0.68
CA GLY A 19 13.06 -15.30 -0.19
C GLY A 19 12.91 -16.80 -0.44
N ILE A 20 12.90 -17.27 -1.69
CA ILE A 20 12.72 -18.71 -1.98
C ILE A 20 13.93 -19.47 -1.43
N VAL A 21 13.71 -20.27 -0.40
CA VAL A 21 14.73 -21.11 0.27
C VAL A 21 14.75 -22.52 -0.29
N GLY A 22 13.71 -22.90 -1.01
CA GLY A 22 13.57 -24.24 -1.54
C GLY A 22 12.50 -24.32 -2.61
N GLN A 23 12.72 -25.22 -3.56
CA GLN A 23 11.80 -25.54 -4.62
C GLN A 23 11.43 -27.02 -4.50
N TYR A 24 10.14 -27.32 -4.50
CA TYR A 24 9.62 -28.68 -4.51
C TYR A 24 8.84 -28.87 -5.80
N VAL A 25 9.21 -29.88 -6.58
CA VAL A 25 8.46 -30.32 -7.74
C VAL A 25 7.44 -31.34 -7.25
N GLY A 26 6.15 -31.03 -7.38
CA GLY A 26 5.08 -31.95 -7.02
C GLY A 26 4.94 -33.08 -8.04
N ASN A 27 4.18 -34.12 -7.69
CA ASN A 27 3.92 -35.24 -8.58
C ASN A 27 3.12 -34.80 -9.83
N LYS A 28 3.37 -35.48 -10.95
CA LYS A 28 2.63 -35.27 -12.20
C LYS A 28 1.17 -35.67 -12.00
N ASP A 29 0.25 -34.84 -12.47
CA ASP A 29 -1.19 -35.15 -12.54
C ASP A 29 -1.57 -35.40 -14.02
N ILE A 30 -2.86 -35.50 -14.34
CA ILE A 30 -3.38 -35.69 -15.72
C ILE A 30 -2.97 -34.57 -16.70
N SER A 31 -2.51 -33.43 -16.18
CA SER A 31 -1.89 -32.36 -16.96
C SER A 31 -0.39 -32.58 -17.09
N ASP A 32 0.17 -32.31 -18.27
CA ASP A 32 1.63 -32.40 -18.52
C ASP A 32 2.48 -31.38 -17.75
N HIS A 33 1.90 -30.67 -16.79
CA HIS A 33 2.57 -29.71 -15.95
C HIS A 33 2.94 -30.30 -14.58
N PHE A 34 4.20 -30.14 -14.19
CA PHE A 34 4.65 -30.37 -12.81
C PHE A 34 4.41 -29.12 -11.97
N PRO A 35 3.59 -29.17 -10.92
CA PRO A 35 3.38 -28.03 -10.05
C PRO A 35 4.66 -27.73 -9.25
N ILE A 36 5.21 -26.53 -9.43
CA ILE A 36 6.38 -26.07 -8.69
C ILE A 36 5.91 -25.32 -7.43
N ARG A 37 6.17 -25.88 -6.25
CA ARG A 37 5.95 -25.21 -4.96
C ARG A 37 7.23 -24.55 -4.48
N LEU A 38 7.17 -23.24 -4.28
CA LEU A 38 8.30 -22.45 -3.78
C LEU A 38 8.13 -22.24 -2.27
N LYS A 39 9.07 -22.75 -1.46
CA LYS A 39 9.16 -22.45 -0.04
C LYS A 39 9.94 -21.17 0.12
N ALA A 40 9.41 -20.23 0.89
CA ALA A 40 10.02 -18.92 0.99
C ALA A 40 10.20 -18.46 2.45
N CYS A 41 11.42 -18.06 2.81
CA CYS A 41 11.87 -17.58 4.11
C CYS A 41 11.52 -16.11 4.23
N ASN A 42 10.84 -15.76 5.31
CA ASN A 42 10.63 -14.38 5.72
C ASN A 42 11.99 -13.78 6.15
N GLU A 43 12.66 -13.07 5.26
CA GLU A 43 13.86 -12.31 5.62
C GLU A 43 13.44 -10.96 6.21
N ASP A 44 13.79 -10.76 7.47
CA ASP A 44 13.49 -9.55 8.23
C ASP A 44 14.37 -8.39 7.72
N CYS A 45 13.80 -7.60 6.80
CA CYS A 45 14.43 -6.43 6.19
C CYS A 45 14.56 -5.21 7.16
N GLY A 46 14.61 -5.46 8.46
CA GLY A 46 14.61 -4.44 9.50
C GLY A 46 13.31 -3.64 9.64
N PRO A 47 13.23 -2.73 10.63
CA PRO A 47 12.05 -1.90 10.85
C PRO A 47 11.85 -0.90 9.71
N LYS A 48 10.69 -0.97 9.06
CA LYS A 48 10.32 -0.05 7.97
C LYS A 48 10.19 1.37 8.51
N LEU A 49 11.01 2.29 7.99
CA LEU A 49 10.88 3.72 8.28
C LEU A 49 9.49 4.22 7.89
N PHE A 50 8.92 5.06 8.75
CA PHE A 50 7.68 5.77 8.43
C PHE A 50 7.91 6.71 7.26
N LYS A 51 7.00 6.68 6.29
CA LYS A 51 7.03 7.57 5.13
C LYS A 51 5.68 8.25 5.05
N PHE A 52 5.70 9.57 5.14
CA PHE A 52 4.51 10.39 4.93
C PHE A 52 4.00 10.21 3.50
N ASN A 53 2.68 10.02 3.35
CA ASN A 53 2.04 9.89 2.04
C ASN A 53 1.39 11.21 1.64
N ASN A 54 1.90 11.82 0.57
CA ASN A 54 1.45 13.14 0.14
C ASN A 54 -0.01 13.13 -0.31
N CYS A 55 -0.57 11.98 -0.72
CA CYS A 55 -1.97 11.91 -1.11
C CYS A 55 -2.95 12.02 0.05
N TRP A 56 -2.48 11.94 1.29
CA TRP A 56 -3.34 12.19 2.45
C TRP A 56 -3.95 13.60 2.39
N PHE A 57 -3.22 14.60 1.88
CA PHE A 57 -3.74 15.95 1.68
C PHE A 57 -4.92 16.06 0.70
N ASN A 58 -5.12 15.07 -0.17
CA ASN A 58 -6.24 15.06 -1.10
C ASN A 58 -7.52 14.51 -0.46
N HIS A 59 -7.43 13.91 0.73
CA HIS A 59 -8.58 13.42 1.46
C HIS A 59 -9.24 14.58 2.22
N LYS A 60 -10.56 14.75 2.05
CA LYS A 60 -11.32 15.89 2.55
C LYS A 60 -11.13 16.13 4.06
N ASP A 61 -11.10 15.05 4.84
CA ASP A 61 -11.01 15.13 6.31
C ASP A 61 -9.58 15.14 6.86
N PHE A 62 -8.54 15.08 6.01
CA PHE A 62 -7.18 14.92 6.50
C PHE A 62 -6.66 16.14 7.27
N SER A 63 -6.91 17.36 6.77
CA SER A 63 -6.47 18.58 7.44
C SER A 63 -7.11 18.72 8.82
N LYS A 64 -8.42 18.47 8.90
CA LYS A 64 -9.19 18.49 10.15
C LYS A 64 -8.66 17.45 11.14
N PHE A 65 -8.41 16.23 10.68
CA PHE A 65 -7.82 15.17 11.50
C PHE A 65 -6.47 15.57 12.11
N ILE A 66 -5.58 16.19 11.34
CA ILE A 66 -4.26 16.62 11.84
C ILE A 66 -4.39 17.71 12.89
N GLU A 67 -5.27 18.69 12.66
CA GLU A 67 -5.52 19.78 13.59
C GLU A 67 -6.07 19.27 14.92
N GLU A 68 -7.10 18.41 14.87
CA GLU A 68 -7.71 17.79 16.06
C GLU A 68 -6.70 16.96 16.85
N GLU A 69 -5.95 16.08 16.18
CA GLU A 69 -4.89 15.28 16.81
C GLU A 69 -3.82 16.16 17.44
N TRP A 70 -3.32 17.16 16.71
CA TRP A 70 -2.23 18.03 17.18
C TRP A 70 -2.60 18.82 18.44
N LEU A 71 -3.85 19.29 18.52
CA LEU A 71 -4.40 20.01 19.67
C LEU A 71 -4.71 19.07 20.83
N SER A 72 -5.05 17.80 20.57
CA SER A 72 -5.34 16.82 21.63
C SER A 72 -4.11 16.44 22.48
N PHE A 73 -2.90 16.60 21.94
CA PHE A 73 -1.67 16.16 22.59
C PHE A 73 -1.27 17.06 23.76
N LYS A 74 -1.50 16.58 24.98
CA LYS A 74 -1.02 17.20 26.22
C LYS A 74 0.37 16.66 26.58
N VAL A 75 1.42 17.39 26.20
CA VAL A 75 2.81 17.10 26.58
C VAL A 75 3.40 18.37 27.21
N SER A 76 3.87 18.26 28.45
CA SER A 76 4.53 19.36 29.17
C SER A 76 5.96 18.96 29.52
N SER A 77 6.94 19.70 28.98
CA SER A 77 8.37 19.54 29.23
C SER A 77 9.13 20.70 28.58
N ARG A 78 10.45 20.59 28.42
CA ARG A 78 11.25 21.49 27.58
C ARG A 78 10.75 21.46 26.13
N GLY A 79 10.81 22.60 25.43
CA GLY A 79 10.20 22.76 24.11
C GLY A 79 10.70 21.77 23.05
N ASP A 80 11.99 21.40 23.10
CA ASP A 80 12.61 20.38 22.26
C ASP A 80 12.01 18.98 22.50
N PHE A 81 11.81 18.61 23.76
CA PHE A 81 11.17 17.36 24.14
C PHE A 81 9.70 17.34 23.73
N VAL A 82 8.97 18.43 23.97
CA VAL A 82 7.55 18.56 23.61
C VAL A 82 7.37 18.35 22.11
N LEU A 83 8.18 19.01 21.28
CA LEU A 83 8.11 18.85 19.82
C LEU A 83 8.41 17.41 19.38
N LYS A 84 9.50 16.81 19.89
CA LYS A 84 9.87 15.43 19.60
C LYS A 84 8.74 14.46 19.92
N GLU A 85 8.13 14.62 21.10
CA GLU A 85 7.09 13.71 21.58
C GLU A 85 5.77 13.90 20.83
N LYS A 86 5.37 15.14 20.54
CA LYS A 86 4.22 15.42 19.67
C LYS A 86 4.37 14.81 18.28
N LEU A 87 5.55 14.93 17.66
CA LEU A 87 5.83 14.29 16.37
C LEU A 87 5.81 12.75 16.46
N ARG A 88 6.27 12.18 17.57
CA ARG A 88 6.22 10.73 17.83
C ARG A 88 4.78 10.24 17.92
N ILE A 89 3.93 10.93 18.67
CA ILE A 89 2.50 10.59 18.83
C ILE A 89 1.77 10.77 17.50
N LEU A 90 1.95 11.92 16.82
CA LEU A 90 1.35 12.20 15.51
C LEU A 90 1.69 11.10 14.48
N LYS A 91 2.94 10.64 14.47
CA LYS A 91 3.37 9.52 13.61
C LYS A 91 2.59 8.23 13.88
N LEU A 92 2.24 7.94 15.13
CA LEU A 92 1.43 6.77 15.48
C LEU A 92 -0.03 6.96 15.04
N SER A 93 -0.61 8.11 15.30
CA SER A 93 -1.97 8.45 14.84
C SER A 93 -2.08 8.39 13.32
N LEU A 94 -1.11 8.93 12.59
CA LEU A 94 -1.03 8.85 11.12
C LEU A 94 -0.94 7.41 10.60
N LYS A 95 -0.22 6.53 11.30
CA LYS A 95 -0.16 5.10 10.93
C LYS A 95 -1.52 4.44 11.09
N LYS A 96 -2.24 4.74 12.18
CA LYS A 96 -3.59 4.23 12.43
C LYS A 96 -4.57 4.77 11.38
N TYR A 97 -4.58 6.09 11.17
CA TYR A 97 -5.38 6.76 10.15
C TYR A 97 -5.17 6.16 8.76
N ASN A 98 -3.93 5.84 8.38
CA ASN A 98 -3.67 5.20 7.09
C ASN A 98 -4.33 3.81 6.98
N VAL A 99 -4.37 3.03 8.06
CA VAL A 99 -5.03 1.72 8.05
C VAL A 99 -6.55 1.89 8.03
N ASP A 100 -7.10 2.81 8.80
CA ASP A 100 -8.54 2.98 8.94
C ASP A 100 -9.16 3.64 7.69
N VAL A 101 -8.54 4.71 7.18
CA VAL A 101 -9.08 5.51 6.07
C VAL A 101 -8.62 5.03 4.71
N PHE A 102 -7.36 4.61 4.55
CA PHE A 102 -6.89 4.12 3.24
C PHE A 102 -7.00 2.60 3.14
N GLY A 103 -6.87 1.88 4.26
CA GLY A 103 -7.17 0.45 4.37
C GLY A 103 -6.66 -0.34 3.19
N TRP A 104 -7.45 -1.27 2.66
CA TRP A 104 -7.12 -1.99 1.44
C TRP A 104 -7.65 -1.22 0.23
N ILE A 105 -6.81 -0.37 -0.36
CA ILE A 105 -7.20 0.51 -1.46
C ILE A 105 -7.71 -0.25 -2.67
N ASP A 106 -7.23 -1.49 -2.90
CA ASP A 106 -7.73 -2.35 -3.97
C ASP A 106 -9.17 -2.77 -3.70
N LEU A 107 -9.48 -3.19 -2.46
CA LEU A 107 -10.85 -3.52 -2.07
C LEU A 107 -11.75 -2.29 -2.17
N LYS A 108 -11.27 -1.11 -1.75
CA LYS A 108 -12.05 0.14 -1.88
C LYS A 108 -12.34 0.52 -3.33
N VAL A 109 -11.38 0.31 -4.23
CA VAL A 109 -11.60 0.49 -5.68
C VAL A 109 -12.62 -0.52 -6.19
N ASP A 110 -12.48 -1.79 -5.82
CA ASP A 110 -13.39 -2.85 -6.26
C ASP A 110 -14.81 -2.62 -5.74
N ASP A 111 -14.97 -2.20 -4.49
CA ASP A 111 -16.26 -1.91 -3.86
C ASP A 111 -16.92 -0.66 -4.47
N ALA A 112 -16.17 0.41 -4.72
CA ALA A 112 -16.68 1.59 -5.41
C ALA A 112 -17.13 1.26 -6.85
N VAL A 113 -16.41 0.37 -7.54
CA VAL A 113 -16.81 -0.09 -8.89
C VAL A 113 -18.04 -0.98 -8.83
N LYS A 114 -18.19 -1.84 -7.81
CA LYS A 114 -19.41 -2.64 -7.61
C LYS A 114 -20.62 -1.75 -7.38
N GLU A 115 -20.51 -0.76 -6.49
CA GLU A 115 -21.60 0.20 -6.21
C GLU A 115 -22.03 0.93 -7.50
N LEU A 116 -21.08 1.40 -8.30
CA LEU A 116 -21.39 2.02 -9.59
C LEU A 116 -22.11 1.05 -10.55
N ASN A 117 -21.67 -0.21 -10.62
CA ASN A 117 -22.31 -1.22 -11.46
C ASN A 117 -23.73 -1.55 -10.98
N GLU A 118 -23.97 -1.59 -9.67
CA GLU A 118 -25.30 -1.80 -9.08
C GLU A 118 -26.25 -0.66 -9.46
N LEU A 119 -25.77 0.59 -9.42
CA LEU A 119 -26.52 1.75 -9.88
C LEU A 119 -26.81 1.70 -11.39
N ASP A 120 -25.85 1.25 -12.21
CA ASP A 120 -26.07 1.06 -13.65
C ASP A 120 -27.10 -0.05 -13.95
N ILE A 121 -27.15 -1.11 -13.13
CA ILE A 121 -28.19 -2.16 -13.23
C ILE A 121 -29.55 -1.62 -12.81
N GLN A 122 -29.63 -0.87 -11.71
CA GLN A 122 -30.87 -0.23 -11.26
C GLN A 122 -31.40 0.74 -12.32
N ALA A 123 -30.54 1.55 -12.94
CA ALA A 123 -30.93 2.48 -13.99
C ALA A 123 -31.54 1.78 -15.21
N LYS A 124 -31.07 0.58 -15.57
CA LYS A 124 -31.65 -0.22 -16.67
C LYS A 124 -33.05 -0.77 -16.36
N ASN A 125 -33.34 -1.00 -15.09
CA ASN A 125 -34.58 -1.64 -14.63
C ASN A 125 -35.61 -0.65 -14.06
N SER A 126 -35.32 0.65 -14.06
CA SER A 126 -36.13 1.66 -13.37
C SER A 126 -37.09 2.40 -14.30
N TYR A 127 -38.26 2.76 -13.77
CA TYR A 127 -39.23 3.62 -14.45
C TYR A 127 -38.76 5.09 -14.51
N VAL A 128 -39.24 5.82 -15.51
CA VAL A 128 -38.81 7.18 -15.92
C VAL A 128 -38.78 8.19 -14.76
N ILE A 129 -39.64 8.03 -13.76
CA ILE A 129 -39.81 8.97 -12.63
C ILE A 129 -38.59 9.01 -11.68
N PHE A 130 -37.74 7.98 -11.66
CA PHE A 130 -36.58 7.89 -10.74
C PHE A 130 -35.23 8.32 -11.38
N PHE A 131 -35.24 8.75 -12.64
CA PHE A 131 -34.00 9.02 -13.40
C PHE A 131 -33.13 10.13 -12.81
N VAL A 132 -33.72 11.21 -12.29
CA VAL A 132 -32.96 12.36 -11.77
C VAL A 132 -32.21 11.98 -10.49
N GLU A 133 -32.86 11.27 -9.56
CA GLU A 133 -32.22 10.83 -8.32
C GLU A 133 -31.13 9.78 -8.59
N LEU A 134 -31.39 8.82 -9.49
CA LEU A 134 -30.40 7.85 -9.96
C LEU A 134 -29.19 8.51 -10.62
N ALA A 135 -29.40 9.52 -11.47
CA ALA A 135 -28.33 10.22 -12.14
C ALA A 135 -27.40 10.91 -11.13
N SER A 136 -27.96 11.57 -10.11
CA SER A 136 -27.19 12.20 -9.04
C SER A 136 -26.39 11.17 -8.23
N LYS A 137 -27.00 10.05 -7.83
CA LYS A 137 -26.30 8.96 -7.13
C LYS A 137 -25.15 8.38 -7.97
N ARG A 138 -25.37 8.21 -9.27
CA ARG A 138 -24.38 7.71 -10.22
C ARG A 138 -23.20 8.67 -10.40
N GLU A 139 -23.45 9.97 -10.43
CA GLU A 139 -22.41 10.99 -10.51
C GLU A 139 -21.51 10.94 -9.26
N LEU A 140 -22.10 10.85 -8.07
CA LEU A 140 -21.38 10.71 -6.81
C LEU A 140 -20.55 9.42 -6.78
N ALA A 141 -21.14 8.28 -7.14
CA ALA A 141 -20.42 7.00 -7.20
C ALA A 141 -19.27 7.03 -8.22
N THR A 142 -19.48 7.66 -9.38
CA THR A 142 -18.42 7.84 -10.40
C THR A 142 -17.27 8.68 -9.85
N SER A 143 -17.58 9.80 -9.19
CA SER A 143 -16.59 10.66 -8.52
C SER A 143 -15.80 9.87 -7.48
N GLU A 144 -16.47 9.01 -6.71
CA GLU A 144 -15.82 8.18 -5.69
C GLU A 144 -14.88 7.13 -6.29
N VAL A 145 -15.27 6.47 -7.39
CA VAL A 145 -14.37 5.58 -8.14
C VAL A 145 -13.10 6.33 -8.57
N TRP A 146 -13.25 7.55 -9.09
CA TRP A 146 -12.10 8.38 -9.49
C TRP A 146 -11.22 8.75 -8.29
N ASN A 147 -11.81 9.09 -7.15
CA ASN A 147 -11.07 9.37 -5.92
C ASN A 147 -10.22 8.16 -5.52
N GLN A 148 -10.82 6.98 -5.41
CA GLN A 148 -10.12 5.75 -5.00
C GLN A 148 -8.99 5.38 -5.97
N VAL A 149 -9.25 5.48 -7.29
CA VAL A 149 -8.25 5.21 -8.33
C VAL A 149 -7.09 6.20 -8.25
N ASN A 150 -7.36 7.49 -8.01
CA ASN A 150 -6.33 8.52 -7.90
C ASN A 150 -5.47 8.32 -6.65
N LEU A 151 -6.08 7.98 -5.52
CA LEU A 151 -5.35 7.64 -4.30
C LEU A 151 -4.42 6.43 -4.51
N LYS A 152 -4.90 5.38 -5.20
CA LYS A 152 -4.08 4.22 -5.59
C LYS A 152 -2.91 4.63 -6.48
N LYS A 153 -3.13 5.46 -7.49
CA LYS A 153 -2.06 5.99 -8.36
C LYS A 153 -1.02 6.77 -7.56
N CYS A 154 -1.44 7.65 -6.66
CA CYS A 154 -0.51 8.42 -5.82
C CYS A 154 0.35 7.52 -4.93
N LEU A 155 -0.25 6.48 -4.32
CA LEU A 155 0.47 5.49 -3.54
C LEU A 155 1.52 4.76 -4.40
N LEU A 156 1.13 4.32 -5.61
CA LEU A 156 2.05 3.66 -6.53
C LEU A 156 3.21 4.58 -6.95
N ARG A 157 2.94 5.86 -7.22
CA ARG A 157 3.97 6.85 -7.51
C ARG A 157 4.96 7.02 -6.35
N LYS A 158 4.45 7.10 -5.12
CA LYS A 158 5.29 7.23 -3.91
C LYS A 158 6.19 6.01 -3.70
N ILE A 159 5.66 4.80 -3.88
CA ILE A 159 6.41 3.55 -3.68
C ILE A 159 7.45 3.37 -4.79
N SER A 160 7.11 3.68 -6.04
CA SER A 160 8.01 3.55 -7.19
C SER A 160 9.08 4.64 -7.26
N ARG A 161 8.90 5.77 -6.57
CA ARG A 161 9.78 6.97 -6.63
C ARG A 161 9.93 7.57 -8.03
N VAL A 162 8.98 7.31 -8.92
CA VAL A 162 8.98 7.84 -10.28
C VAL A 162 8.48 9.30 -10.27
N LEU A 163 9.31 10.21 -10.77
CA LEU A 163 8.99 11.64 -10.87
C LEU A 163 8.14 11.98 -12.10
N TRP A 164 8.39 11.31 -13.23
CA TRP A 164 7.76 11.61 -14.53
C TRP A 164 6.87 10.45 -15.01
N LEU A 165 5.59 10.75 -15.24
CA LEU A 165 4.73 10.02 -16.17
C LEU A 165 4.86 10.76 -17.50
N LYS A 166 5.79 10.34 -18.36
CA LYS A 166 5.96 10.98 -19.68
C LYS A 166 4.82 10.64 -20.64
N GLU A 167 3.98 9.65 -20.31
CA GLU A 167 2.83 9.25 -21.11
C GLU A 167 1.63 9.02 -20.20
N GLY A 168 0.52 9.67 -20.52
CA GLY A 168 -0.70 9.76 -19.73
C GLY A 168 -1.52 8.47 -19.62
N ASP A 169 -0.88 7.31 -19.58
CA ASP A 169 -1.57 6.02 -19.52
C ASP A 169 -1.70 5.48 -18.08
N ARG A 170 -2.77 4.69 -17.84
CA ARG A 170 -3.12 3.99 -16.60
C ARG A 170 -2.15 2.83 -16.30
N ASN A 171 -0.85 3.03 -16.49
CA ASN A 171 0.12 1.95 -16.50
C ASN A 171 0.61 1.59 -15.08
N SER A 172 -0.25 0.92 -14.31
CA SER A 172 0.13 0.29 -13.03
C SER A 172 1.29 -0.71 -13.22
N SER A 173 1.34 -1.42 -14.36
CA SER A 173 2.38 -2.41 -14.67
C SER A 173 3.78 -1.81 -14.73
N TYR A 174 3.93 -0.59 -15.25
CA TYR A 174 5.18 0.15 -15.27
C TYR A 174 5.66 0.45 -13.85
N PHE A 175 4.77 0.99 -13.00
CA PHE A 175 5.10 1.25 -11.60
C PHE A 175 5.53 -0.04 -10.89
N HIS A 176 4.81 -1.15 -11.10
CA HIS A 176 5.20 -2.45 -10.54
C HIS A 176 6.58 -2.90 -11.01
N ARG A 177 6.92 -2.73 -12.29
CA ARG A 177 8.24 -3.07 -12.83
C ARG A 177 9.35 -2.25 -12.17
N VAL A 178 9.17 -0.93 -12.06
CA VAL A 178 10.13 -0.03 -11.40
C VAL A 178 10.27 -0.33 -9.91
N MET A 179 9.16 -0.60 -9.22
CA MET A 179 9.17 -1.03 -7.83
C MET A 179 9.97 -2.30 -7.64
N ARG A 180 9.67 -3.36 -8.42
CA ARG A 180 10.39 -4.64 -8.34
C ARG A 180 11.89 -4.45 -8.54
N ALA A 181 12.30 -3.68 -9.54
CA ALA A 181 13.71 -3.38 -9.80
C ALA A 181 14.36 -2.64 -8.61
N THR A 182 13.70 -1.62 -8.08
CA THR A 182 14.19 -0.84 -6.94
C THR A 182 14.28 -1.69 -5.66
N PHE A 183 13.30 -2.56 -5.41
CA PHE A 183 13.31 -3.49 -4.28
C PHE A 183 14.41 -4.54 -4.40
N LYS A 184 14.71 -5.02 -5.61
CA LYS A 184 15.82 -5.93 -5.89
C LYS A 184 17.16 -5.24 -5.66
N ARG A 185 17.33 -4.00 -6.14
CA ARG A 185 18.58 -3.22 -5.96
C ARG A 185 18.85 -2.87 -4.49
N ASN A 186 17.83 -2.48 -3.74
CA ASN A 186 17.97 -2.08 -2.33
C ASN A 186 17.97 -3.27 -1.36
N PHE A 187 18.01 -4.50 -1.88
CA PHE A 187 18.06 -5.70 -1.06
C PHE A 187 19.50 -6.05 -0.73
N ILE A 188 19.82 -6.01 0.55
CA ILE A 188 21.12 -6.44 1.07
C ILE A 188 20.88 -7.83 1.65
N SER A 189 21.36 -8.88 0.96
CA SER A 189 21.21 -10.27 1.40
C SER A 189 22.21 -10.65 2.48
N PHE A 190 23.42 -10.07 2.43
CA PHE A 190 24.50 -10.32 3.36
C PHE A 190 25.28 -9.04 3.61
N VAL A 191 25.78 -8.86 4.83
CA VAL A 191 26.71 -7.79 5.17
C VAL A 191 28.09 -8.42 5.39
N ASN A 192 29.11 -7.81 4.81
CA ASN A 192 30.49 -8.20 5.08
C ASN A 192 30.90 -7.58 6.42
N SER A 193 31.30 -8.41 7.38
CA SER A 193 31.98 -7.92 8.58
C SER A 193 33.39 -7.43 8.24
N SER A 194 33.99 -6.61 9.10
CA SER A 194 35.37 -6.11 8.94
C SER A 194 36.39 -7.23 8.71
N ASP A 195 36.08 -8.42 9.25
CA ASP A 195 36.94 -9.60 9.21
C ASP A 195 36.70 -10.49 7.97
N GLY A 196 35.96 -9.99 6.97
CA GLY A 196 35.67 -10.71 5.71
C GLY A 196 34.61 -11.81 5.82
N ARG A 197 34.02 -12.04 7.01
CA ARG A 197 32.89 -12.96 7.19
C ARG A 197 31.60 -12.39 6.61
N LYS A 198 30.87 -13.21 5.84
CA LYS A 198 29.54 -12.89 5.31
C LYS A 198 28.48 -13.42 6.28
N GLY A 199 27.84 -12.52 7.02
CA GLY A 199 26.77 -12.87 7.97
C GLY A 199 25.44 -12.25 7.57
N LYS A 200 24.33 -12.80 8.10
CA LYS A 200 23.06 -12.07 8.08
C LYS A 200 23.14 -10.88 9.03
N VAL A 201 22.35 -9.82 8.77
CA VAL A 201 22.35 -8.58 9.56
C VAL A 201 22.10 -8.81 11.07
N GLU A 202 21.43 -9.92 11.41
CA GLU A 202 21.14 -10.31 12.81
C GLU A 202 22.35 -10.94 13.52
N GLU A 203 23.25 -11.62 12.80
CA GLU A 203 24.45 -12.27 13.37
C GLU A 203 25.57 -11.26 13.65
N VAL A 204 25.65 -10.17 12.88
CA VAL A 204 26.69 -9.13 13.08
C VAL A 204 26.37 -8.23 14.29
N LYS A 205 25.14 -8.24 14.79
CA LYS A 205 24.72 -7.42 15.95
C LYS A 205 24.92 -8.09 17.30
N SER A 206 25.10 -9.40 17.36
CA SER A 206 25.41 -10.11 18.62
C SER A 206 26.87 -9.99 19.03
N ASP A 207 27.74 -9.54 18.13
CA ASP A 207 29.19 -9.51 18.29
C ASP A 207 29.73 -8.09 18.58
N ALA A 208 28.86 -7.11 18.83
CA ALA A 208 29.19 -5.71 19.07
C ALA A 208 28.69 -5.20 20.43
#